data_AF-A0A651F4C9-F1
#
_entry.id   AF-A0A651F4C9-F1
#
_cell.length_a   1.000
_cell.length_b   1.000
_cell.length_c   1.000
_cell.angle_alpha   90.00
_cell.angle_beta   90.00
_cell.angle_gamma   90.00
#
_symmetry.space_group_name_H-M   'P 1'
#
loop_
_entity.id
_entity.type
_entity.pdbx_description
1 polymer ?
#
loop_
_entity_poly.entity_id
_entity_poly.type
_entity_poly.pdbx_seq_one_letter_code
_entity_poly.pdbx_strand_id
1 'polypeptide(L)'
;MAGLEKKIVAARALLDWTQETLANEASLSKPSIVRIEKGQTNPEKATLDAIEGAFNTHGVFITEFGVEHREVFQRYLSGKGWYLKLLEDVQRTVAQYHDRELLIDSADDRVSPPDVVEKYREIRTNGIKMRQLVQEGNTCLMGEVGEYRYIPEYFFNNHVTLIYAQKVAMKMSDNGCLIIKNDKLAANMRNSFNYKWSKSEPARESTADVRF
;
A
#
# COMPACT_ATOMS: atom_id res chain seq x y z
N MET A 1 22.68 -3.33 22.75
CA MET A 1 21.35 -3.95 22.83
C MET A 1 21.53 -5.46 22.76
N ALA A 2 21.56 -6.15 23.91
CA ALA A 2 21.73 -7.60 23.92
C ALA A 2 20.47 -8.28 23.35
N GLY A 3 20.62 -9.25 22.43
CA GLY A 3 19.52 -10.08 21.96
C GLY A 3 18.75 -9.57 20.74
N LEU A 4 19.19 -8.49 20.08
CA LEU A 4 18.54 -7.99 18.86
C LEU A 4 18.56 -9.04 17.73
N GLU A 5 19.68 -9.74 17.60
CA GLU A 5 19.86 -10.84 16.66
C GLU A 5 18.81 -11.95 16.86
N LYS A 6 18.48 -12.28 18.12
CA LYS A 6 17.46 -13.27 18.47
C LYS A 6 16.05 -12.76 18.14
N LYS A 7 15.78 -11.47 18.34
CA LYS A 7 14.49 -10.86 18.00
C LYS A 7 14.26 -10.86 16.49
N ILE A 8 15.29 -10.60 15.68
CA ILE A 8 15.19 -10.69 14.20
C ILE A 8 14.86 -12.12 13.78
N VAL A 9 15.53 -13.13 14.35
CA VAL A 9 15.23 -14.55 14.08
C VAL A 9 13.80 -14.90 14.47
N ALA A 10 13.34 -14.46 15.65
CA ALA A 10 11.98 -14.72 16.13
C ALA A 10 10.92 -14.05 15.25
N ALA A 11 11.13 -12.79 14.86
CA ALA A 11 10.24 -12.07 13.94
C ALA A 11 10.12 -12.76 12.59
N ARG A 12 11.25 -13.23 12.06
CA ARG A 12 11.27 -13.99 10.82
C ARG A 12 10.52 -15.32 10.94
N ALA A 13 10.68 -16.02 12.06
CA ALA A 13 9.98 -17.27 12.32
C ALA A 13 8.45 -17.08 12.45
N LEU A 14 7.98 -15.97 13.05
CA LEU A 14 6.55 -15.66 13.12
C LEU A 14 5.87 -15.46 11.76
N LEU A 15 6.65 -15.08 10.73
CA LEU A 15 6.16 -14.90 9.36
C LEU A 15 6.47 -16.10 8.45
N ASP A 16 7.03 -17.19 8.99
CA ASP A 16 7.55 -18.32 8.21
C ASP A 16 8.53 -17.90 7.11
N TRP A 17 9.28 -16.82 7.34
CA TRP A 17 10.19 -16.25 6.37
C TRP A 17 11.54 -16.97 6.34
N THR A 18 12.11 -17.06 5.14
CA THR A 18 13.52 -17.43 4.98
C THR A 18 14.40 -16.18 5.12
N GLN A 19 15.71 -16.37 5.36
CA GLN A 19 16.66 -15.24 5.35
C GLN A 19 16.71 -14.54 4.00
N GLU A 20 16.43 -15.26 2.91
CA GLU A 20 16.29 -14.70 1.56
C GLU A 20 15.06 -13.79 1.47
N THR A 21 13.92 -14.23 2.02
CA THR A 21 12.69 -13.45 2.07
C THR A 21 12.92 -12.14 2.82
N LEU A 22 13.51 -12.19 4.01
CA LEU A 22 13.82 -10.99 4.79
C LEU A 22 14.80 -10.06 4.05
N ALA A 23 15.82 -10.62 3.40
CA ALA A 23 16.77 -9.84 2.62
C ALA A 23 16.06 -9.05 1.50
N ASN A 24 15.18 -9.71 0.75
CA ASN A 24 14.41 -9.08 -0.31
C ASN A 24 13.45 -8.01 0.22
N GLU A 25 12.71 -8.30 1.29
CA GLU A 25 11.76 -7.36 1.90
C GLU A 25 12.45 -6.13 2.49
N ALA A 26 13.65 -6.30 3.06
CA ALA A 26 14.44 -5.20 3.62
C ALA A 26 15.34 -4.49 2.58
N SER A 27 15.36 -4.94 1.31
CA SER A 27 16.30 -4.47 0.29
C SER A 27 17.78 -4.60 0.71
N LEU A 28 18.12 -5.71 1.36
CA LEU A 28 19.45 -6.04 1.87
C LEU A 28 19.99 -7.31 1.20
N SER A 29 21.29 -7.55 1.33
CA SER A 29 21.87 -8.82 0.90
C SER A 29 21.60 -9.93 1.93
N LYS A 30 21.32 -11.16 1.47
CA LYS A 30 21.20 -12.33 2.35
C LYS A 30 22.43 -12.56 3.23
N PRO A 31 23.68 -12.45 2.74
CA PRO A 31 24.86 -12.54 3.61
C PRO A 31 24.84 -11.52 4.75
N SER A 32 24.34 -10.30 4.51
CA SER A 32 24.17 -9.29 5.57
C SER A 32 23.18 -9.76 6.64
N ILE A 33 22.01 -10.25 6.23
CA ILE A 33 21.00 -10.81 7.16
C ILE A 33 21.58 -11.96 7.99
N VAL A 34 22.27 -12.90 7.36
CA VAL A 34 22.89 -14.06 8.04
C VAL A 34 23.87 -13.60 9.12
N ARG A 35 24.74 -12.63 8.81
CA ARG A 35 25.72 -12.11 9.77
C ARG A 35 25.06 -11.36 10.92
N ILE A 36 23.99 -10.61 10.65
CA ILE A 36 23.21 -9.89 11.67
C ILE A 36 22.53 -10.89 12.61
N GLU A 37 21.84 -11.90 12.09
CA GLU A 37 21.16 -12.94 12.89
C GLU A 37 22.14 -13.77 13.74
N LYS A 38 23.40 -13.91 13.31
CA LYS A 38 24.47 -14.57 14.08
C LYS A 38 25.17 -13.65 15.09
N GLY A 39 24.82 -12.37 15.16
CA GLY A 39 25.50 -11.39 16.01
C GLY A 39 26.94 -11.07 15.57
N GLN A 40 27.30 -11.36 14.32
CA GLN A 40 28.65 -11.15 13.78
C GLN A 40 28.90 -9.71 13.31
N THR A 41 27.85 -8.89 13.28
CA THR A 41 27.93 -7.47 12.89
C THR A 41 26.93 -6.68 13.69
N ASN A 42 27.29 -5.45 14.04
CA ASN A 42 26.34 -4.49 14.59
C ASN A 42 25.79 -3.66 13.43
N PRO A 43 24.52 -3.85 13.02
CA PRO A 43 23.95 -3.11 11.90
C PRO A 43 23.83 -1.62 12.23
N GLU A 44 24.03 -0.78 11.22
CA GLU A 44 23.75 0.66 11.34
C GLU A 44 22.25 0.90 11.52
N LYS A 45 21.90 2.08 12.03
CA LYS A 45 20.50 2.48 12.24
C LYS A 45 19.66 2.32 10.97
N ALA A 46 20.17 2.75 9.81
CA ALA A 46 19.46 2.63 8.55
C ALA A 46 19.13 1.17 8.18
N THR A 47 20.06 0.25 8.45
CA THR A 47 19.87 -1.19 8.22
C THR A 47 18.82 -1.77 9.18
N LEU A 48 18.83 -1.33 10.45
CA LEU A 48 17.82 -1.73 11.43
C LEU A 48 16.44 -1.20 11.05
N ASP A 49 16.33 0.07 10.68
CA ASP A 49 15.08 0.69 10.24
C ASP A 49 14.50 -0.04 9.02
N ALA A 50 15.36 -0.53 8.11
CA ALA A 50 14.95 -1.33 6.96
C ALA A 50 14.40 -2.71 7.35
N ILE A 51 15.08 -3.41 8.26
CA ILE A 51 14.65 -4.73 8.78
C ILE A 51 13.34 -4.60 9.57
N GLU A 52 13.24 -3.62 10.47
CA GLU A 52 12.02 -3.36 11.22
C GLU A 52 10.88 -2.95 10.29
N GLY A 53 11.16 -2.10 9.30
CA GLY A 53 10.18 -1.70 8.28
C GLY A 53 9.62 -2.87 7.47
N ALA A 54 10.45 -3.85 7.12
CA ALA A 54 10.04 -5.09 6.48
C ALA A 54 9.04 -5.85 7.37
N PHE A 55 9.38 -6.16 8.62
CA PHE A 55 8.48 -6.86 9.52
C PHE A 55 7.19 -6.09 9.82
N ASN A 56 7.29 -4.79 10.05
CA ASN A 56 6.15 -3.93 10.41
C ASN A 56 5.10 -3.90 9.28
N THR A 57 5.52 -4.02 8.02
CA THR A 57 4.62 -4.10 6.86
C THR A 57 3.71 -5.34 6.91
N HIS A 58 4.17 -6.39 7.59
CA HIS A 58 3.48 -7.66 7.79
C HIS A 58 2.88 -7.81 9.19
N GLY A 59 2.85 -6.73 9.99
CA GLY A 59 2.25 -6.74 11.32
C GLY A 59 3.11 -7.37 12.40
N VAL A 60 4.39 -7.63 12.14
CA VAL A 60 5.35 -8.10 13.15
C VAL A 60 6.24 -6.94 13.57
N PHE A 61 6.28 -6.67 14.88
CA PHE A 61 6.98 -5.52 15.44
C PHE A 61 8.05 -6.00 16.42
N ILE A 62 9.28 -5.57 16.21
CA ILE A 62 10.35 -5.75 17.20
C ILE A 62 10.21 -4.65 18.24
N THR A 63 10.09 -5.01 19.52
CA THR A 63 9.93 -4.08 20.64
C THR A 63 11.05 -4.25 21.66
N GLU A 64 11.08 -3.38 22.67
CA GLU A 64 12.03 -3.51 23.77
C GLU A 64 11.90 -4.87 24.48
N PHE A 65 10.66 -5.35 24.65
CA PHE A 65 10.37 -6.57 25.41
C PHE A 65 10.37 -7.86 24.58
N GLY A 66 10.34 -7.77 23.25
CA GLY A 66 10.33 -8.97 22.42
C GLY A 66 9.89 -8.70 20.98
N VAL A 67 9.07 -9.62 20.47
CA VAL A 67 8.45 -9.51 19.15
C VAL A 67 6.95 -9.66 19.30
N GLU A 68 6.19 -8.75 18.72
CA GLU A 68 4.74 -8.72 18.77
C GLU A 68 4.16 -8.94 17.38
N HIS A 69 3.12 -9.78 17.27
CA HIS A 69 2.27 -9.82 16.10
C HIS A 69 1.01 -9.00 16.38
N ARG A 70 0.76 -7.97 15.56
CA ARG A 70 -0.37 -7.05 15.68
C ARG A 70 -1.32 -7.23 14.50
N GLU A 71 -2.57 -7.58 14.81
CA GLU A 71 -3.63 -7.66 13.80
C GLU A 71 -4.04 -6.29 13.29
N VAL A 72 -4.07 -5.31 14.20
CA VAL A 72 -4.40 -3.90 13.91
C VAL A 72 -3.17 -3.04 14.12
N PHE A 73 -2.80 -2.27 13.11
CA PHE A 73 -1.71 -1.31 13.20
C PHE A 73 -1.86 -0.18 12.19
N GLN A 74 -1.08 0.88 12.40
CA GLN A 74 -0.98 2.01 11.50
C GLN A 74 0.48 2.29 11.13
N ARG A 75 0.70 2.78 9.91
CA ARG A 75 2.02 3.19 9.42
C ARG A 75 1.89 4.46 8.61
N TYR A 76 2.76 5.44 8.87
CA TYR A 76 2.88 6.62 8.03
C TYR A 76 3.94 6.39 6.95
N LEU A 77 3.58 6.59 5.68
CA LEU A 77 4.52 6.68 4.57
C LEU A 77 4.72 8.15 4.21
N SER A 78 5.97 8.58 4.06
CA SER A 78 6.29 9.97 3.75
C SER A 78 7.51 10.13 2.84
N GLY A 79 7.68 11.36 2.35
CA GLY A 79 8.82 11.77 1.55
C GLY A 79 8.66 11.47 0.06
N LYS A 80 9.74 11.67 -0.70
CA LYS A 80 9.74 11.46 -2.15
C LYS A 80 9.37 10.01 -2.49
N GLY A 81 8.44 9.84 -3.43
CA GLY A 81 7.99 8.51 -3.88
C GLY A 81 7.10 7.77 -2.88
N TRP A 82 6.55 8.45 -1.86
CA TRP A 82 5.65 7.81 -0.89
C TRP A 82 4.46 7.11 -1.57
N TYR A 83 3.92 7.71 -2.64
CA TYR A 83 2.78 7.15 -3.37
C TYR A 83 3.14 5.87 -4.12
N LEU A 84 4.32 5.81 -4.74
CA LEU A 84 4.81 4.58 -5.37
C LEU A 84 4.98 3.46 -4.34
N LYS A 85 5.55 3.76 -3.16
CA LYS A 85 5.66 2.79 -2.06
C LYS A 85 4.30 2.30 -1.56
N LEU A 86 3.29 3.18 -1.58
CA LEU A 86 1.91 2.79 -1.28
C LEU A 86 1.38 1.83 -2.36
N LEU A 87 1.56 2.13 -3.65
CA LEU A 87 1.13 1.25 -4.73
C LEU A 87 1.86 -0.09 -4.75
N GLU A 88 3.13 -0.13 -4.37
CA GLU A 88 3.87 -1.38 -4.11
C GLU A 88 3.27 -2.19 -2.96
N ASP A 89 2.90 -1.53 -1.85
CA ASP A 89 2.19 -2.18 -0.73
C ASP A 89 0.85 -2.75 -1.18
N VAL A 90 0.10 -2.02 -2.01
CA VAL A 90 -1.16 -2.49 -2.60
C VAL A 90 -0.92 -3.75 -3.43
N GLN A 91 0.00 -3.69 -4.40
CA GLN A 91 0.29 -4.81 -5.31
C GLN A 91 0.70 -6.05 -4.54
N ARG A 92 1.65 -5.93 -3.59
CA ARG A 92 2.11 -7.05 -2.75
C ARG A 92 1.00 -7.61 -1.86
N THR A 93 0.20 -6.74 -1.25
CA THR A 93 -0.87 -7.17 -0.34
C THR A 93 -1.95 -7.90 -1.13
N VAL A 94 -2.47 -7.27 -2.19
CA VAL A 94 -3.61 -7.78 -2.95
C VAL A 94 -3.26 -9.08 -3.70
N ALA A 95 -2.01 -9.27 -4.14
CA ALA A 95 -1.57 -10.50 -4.79
C ALA A 95 -1.82 -11.78 -3.96
N GLN A 96 -1.90 -11.66 -2.63
CA GLN A 96 -2.15 -12.77 -1.70
C GLN A 96 -3.63 -13.18 -1.63
N TYR A 97 -4.53 -12.39 -2.23
CA TYR A 97 -5.97 -12.61 -2.17
C TYR A 97 -6.50 -13.09 -3.52
N HIS A 98 -7.57 -13.88 -3.48
CA HIS A 98 -8.29 -14.33 -4.67
C HIS A 98 -9.08 -13.18 -5.31
N ASP A 99 -9.80 -12.40 -4.49
CA ASP A 99 -10.53 -11.22 -4.96
C ASP A 99 -9.59 -10.01 -4.98
N ARG A 100 -8.90 -9.86 -6.12
CA ARG A 100 -7.87 -8.83 -6.32
C ARG A 100 -8.50 -7.51 -6.73
N GLU A 101 -8.81 -6.67 -5.75
CA GLU A 101 -9.44 -5.37 -6.00
C GLU A 101 -8.71 -4.22 -5.27
N LEU A 102 -8.55 -3.11 -5.98
CA LEU A 102 -8.16 -1.81 -5.46
C LEU A 102 -9.29 -0.80 -5.71
N LEU A 103 -9.78 -0.18 -4.64
CA LEU A 103 -10.75 0.90 -4.71
C LEU A 103 -10.05 2.22 -4.43
N ILE A 104 -10.29 3.23 -5.27
CA ILE A 104 -9.71 4.56 -5.12
C ILE A 104 -10.82 5.59 -5.07
N ASP A 105 -10.89 6.32 -3.96
CA ASP A 105 -11.87 7.36 -3.72
C ASP A 105 -11.23 8.74 -3.88
N SER A 106 -11.97 9.67 -4.49
CA SER A 106 -11.50 11.03 -4.82
C SER A 106 -10.22 11.05 -5.68
N ALA A 107 -10.13 10.17 -6.67
CA ALA A 107 -8.99 10.10 -7.60
C ALA A 107 -8.99 11.25 -8.62
N ASP A 108 -7.80 11.57 -9.14
CA ASP A 108 -7.62 12.50 -10.26
C ASP A 108 -6.41 12.11 -11.10
N ASP A 109 -6.65 11.52 -12.26
CA ASP A 109 -5.57 11.04 -13.13
C ASP A 109 -4.74 12.20 -13.73
N ARG A 110 -5.30 13.41 -13.82
CA ARG A 110 -4.63 14.59 -14.42
C ARG A 110 -3.35 14.97 -13.67
N VAL A 111 -3.28 14.63 -12.38
CA VAL A 111 -2.14 14.97 -11.51
C VAL A 111 -1.20 13.78 -11.27
N SER A 112 -1.41 12.65 -11.96
CA SER A 112 -0.58 11.46 -11.82
C SER A 112 0.75 11.62 -12.58
N PRO A 113 1.90 11.52 -11.90
CA PRO A 113 3.20 11.55 -12.57
C PRO A 113 3.45 10.26 -13.40
N PRO A 114 4.39 10.27 -14.36
CA PRO A 114 4.61 9.14 -15.28
C PRO A 114 4.94 7.80 -14.61
N ASP A 115 5.65 7.83 -13.49
CA ASP A 115 6.00 6.63 -12.71
C ASP A 115 4.77 6.00 -12.02
N VAL A 116 3.85 6.84 -11.53
CA VAL A 116 2.56 6.41 -10.98
C VAL A 116 1.68 5.81 -12.07
N VAL A 117 1.65 6.44 -13.24
CA VAL A 117 0.95 5.93 -14.43
C VAL A 117 1.46 4.54 -14.81
N GLU A 118 2.78 4.34 -14.87
CA GLU A 118 3.34 3.03 -15.19
C GLU A 118 3.02 1.99 -14.11
N LYS A 119 3.10 2.37 -12.83
CA LYS A 119 2.74 1.47 -11.73
C LYS A 119 1.26 1.06 -11.77
N TYR A 120 0.37 1.96 -12.17
CA TYR A 120 -1.05 1.63 -12.38
C TYR A 120 -1.29 0.66 -13.53
N ARG A 121 -0.53 0.78 -14.63
CA ARG A 121 -0.53 -0.18 -15.73
C ARG A 121 -0.06 -1.56 -15.25
N GLU A 122 1.01 -1.60 -14.46
CA GLU A 122 1.53 -2.84 -13.86
C GLU A 122 0.49 -3.51 -12.95
N ILE A 123 -0.19 -2.74 -12.10
CA ILE A 123 -1.26 -3.23 -11.21
C ILE A 123 -2.38 -3.91 -12.01
N ARG A 124 -2.88 -3.26 -13.07
CA ARG A 124 -3.91 -3.82 -13.96
C ARG A 124 -3.44 -5.08 -14.68
N THR A 125 -2.23 -5.04 -15.23
CA THR A 125 -1.64 -6.18 -15.96
C THR A 125 -1.47 -7.41 -15.08
N ASN A 126 -1.27 -7.22 -13.77
CA ASN A 126 -1.23 -8.29 -12.77
C ASN A 126 -2.62 -8.81 -12.35
N GLY A 127 -3.68 -8.41 -13.05
CA GLY A 127 -5.05 -8.86 -12.84
C GLY A 127 -5.73 -8.26 -11.62
N ILE A 128 -5.23 -7.13 -11.10
CA ILE A 128 -5.89 -6.41 -10.00
C ILE A 128 -6.94 -5.49 -10.60
N LYS A 129 -8.20 -5.72 -10.25
CA LYS A 129 -9.34 -4.88 -10.66
C LYS A 129 -9.28 -3.53 -9.99
N MET A 130 -9.55 -2.47 -10.72
CA MET A 130 -9.59 -1.12 -10.19
C MET A 130 -10.98 -0.50 -10.33
N ARG A 131 -11.43 0.21 -9.28
CA ARG A 131 -12.61 1.08 -9.34
C ARG A 131 -12.28 2.43 -8.72
N GLN A 132 -12.66 3.49 -9.40
CA GLN A 132 -12.23 4.85 -9.09
C GLN A 132 -13.41 5.80 -9.07
N LEU A 133 -13.55 6.55 -7.98
CA LEU A 133 -14.48 7.65 -7.89
C LEU A 133 -13.73 8.95 -8.16
N VAL A 134 -14.14 9.67 -9.21
CA VAL A 134 -13.48 10.90 -9.70
C VAL A 134 -14.45 12.08 -9.72
N GLN A 135 -13.94 13.30 -9.84
CA GLN A 135 -14.76 14.50 -9.96
C GLN A 135 -15.72 14.42 -11.15
N GLU A 136 -16.97 14.81 -10.95
CA GLU A 136 -17.97 15.01 -12.00
C GLU A 136 -17.43 15.85 -13.15
N GLY A 137 -17.71 15.42 -14.39
CA GLY A 137 -17.23 16.08 -15.61
C GLY A 137 -15.74 15.86 -15.91
N ASN A 138 -14.97 15.19 -15.05
CA ASN A 138 -13.59 14.84 -15.39
C ASN A 138 -13.58 13.74 -16.47
N THR A 139 -13.07 14.09 -17.65
CA THR A 139 -12.93 13.15 -18.78
C THR A 139 -11.49 12.69 -18.96
N CYS A 140 -10.51 13.21 -18.22
CA CYS A 140 -9.15 12.68 -18.28
C CYS A 140 -9.08 11.39 -17.43
N LEU A 141 -9.44 10.26 -18.03
CA LEU A 141 -9.48 8.94 -17.39
C LEU A 141 -8.47 8.03 -18.11
N MET A 142 -7.43 7.61 -17.40
CA MET A 142 -6.34 6.86 -18.03
C MET A 142 -6.54 5.34 -18.03
N GLY A 143 -7.44 4.81 -17.19
CA GLY A 143 -7.87 3.42 -17.21
C GLY A 143 -9.06 3.14 -18.14
N GLU A 144 -9.61 1.93 -18.09
CA GLU A 144 -10.87 1.62 -18.76
C GLU A 144 -12.02 2.47 -18.21
N VAL A 145 -12.84 3.06 -19.07
CA VAL A 145 -13.94 3.96 -18.67
C VAL A 145 -14.90 3.31 -17.66
N GLY A 146 -15.13 1.99 -17.76
CA GLY A 146 -15.97 1.23 -16.83
C GLY A 146 -15.44 1.17 -15.39
N GLU A 147 -14.16 1.49 -15.17
CA GLU A 147 -13.54 1.59 -13.85
C GLU A 147 -13.88 2.90 -13.13
N TYR A 148 -14.57 3.85 -13.78
CA TYR A 148 -14.80 5.19 -13.24
C TYR A 148 -16.26 5.52 -13.02
N ARG A 149 -16.55 6.19 -11.90
CA ARG A 149 -17.83 6.85 -11.65
C ARG A 149 -17.63 8.24 -11.03
N TYR A 150 -18.62 9.09 -11.19
CA TYR A 150 -18.54 10.48 -10.74
C TYR A 150 -18.97 10.69 -9.30
N ILE A 151 -18.19 11.49 -8.58
CA ILE A 151 -18.58 12.18 -7.35
C ILE A 151 -19.02 13.59 -7.78
N PRO A 152 -20.21 14.07 -7.37
CA PRO A 152 -20.62 15.44 -7.63
C PRO A 152 -19.54 16.44 -7.19
N GLU A 153 -19.28 17.46 -8.01
CA GLU A 153 -18.16 18.40 -7.78
C GLU A 153 -18.15 18.99 -6.36
N TYR A 154 -19.33 19.32 -5.82
CA TYR A 154 -19.49 19.87 -4.46
C TYR A 154 -18.92 18.98 -3.34
N PHE A 155 -18.87 17.66 -3.54
CA PHE A 155 -18.32 16.71 -2.57
C PHE A 155 -16.88 16.28 -2.88
N PHE A 156 -16.32 16.70 -4.02
CA PHE A 156 -14.99 16.31 -4.44
C PHE A 156 -13.92 17.19 -3.80
N ASN A 157 -12.85 16.57 -3.27
CA ASN A 157 -11.76 17.28 -2.58
C ASN A 157 -10.35 16.77 -2.89
N ASN A 158 -10.20 15.83 -3.84
CA ASN A 158 -8.92 15.19 -4.19
C ASN A 158 -8.13 14.67 -2.95
N HIS A 159 -8.84 14.26 -1.90
CA HIS A 159 -8.25 13.63 -0.72
C HIS A 159 -8.22 12.11 -0.91
N VAL A 160 -7.28 11.68 -1.74
CA VAL A 160 -7.19 10.30 -2.23
C VAL A 160 -7.18 9.29 -1.08
N THR A 161 -8.11 8.34 -1.15
CA THR A 161 -8.20 7.19 -0.23
C THR A 161 -8.19 5.89 -1.01
N LEU A 162 -7.28 4.98 -0.66
CA LEU A 162 -7.17 3.64 -1.26
C LEU A 162 -7.69 2.60 -0.27
N ILE A 163 -8.55 1.70 -0.73
CA ILE A 163 -9.09 0.58 0.05
C ILE A 163 -8.72 -0.72 -0.65
N TYR A 164 -8.01 -1.59 0.04
CA TYR A 164 -7.44 -2.81 -0.55
C TYR A 164 -7.22 -3.87 0.53
N ALA A 165 -7.60 -5.13 0.28
CA ALA A 165 -7.57 -6.19 1.28
C ALA A 165 -8.15 -5.73 2.65
N GLN A 166 -7.41 -5.87 3.75
CA GLN A 166 -7.77 -5.31 5.06
C GLN A 166 -7.10 -3.98 5.41
N LYS A 167 -6.64 -3.24 4.41
CA LYS A 167 -5.95 -1.96 4.59
C LYS A 167 -6.75 -0.80 3.99
N VAL A 168 -6.62 0.35 4.62
CA VAL A 168 -7.06 1.64 4.12
C VAL A 168 -5.88 2.58 4.17
N ALA A 169 -5.58 3.25 3.06
CA ALA A 169 -4.57 4.29 2.99
C ALA A 169 -5.22 5.63 2.67
N MET A 170 -4.94 6.66 3.46
CA MET A 170 -5.50 8.00 3.29
C MET A 170 -4.36 9.00 3.16
N LYS A 171 -4.39 9.84 2.13
CA LYS A 171 -3.45 10.97 2.01
C LYS A 171 -3.61 11.84 3.26
N MET A 172 -2.53 12.19 3.97
CA MET A 172 -2.61 13.06 5.17
C MET A 172 -1.94 14.41 4.95
N SER A 173 -1.01 14.46 4.01
CA SER A 173 -0.32 15.68 3.58
C SER A 173 0.08 15.54 2.12
N ASP A 174 0.64 16.57 1.51
CA ASP A 174 1.16 16.47 0.15
C ASP A 174 2.32 15.47 0.01
N ASN A 175 3.01 15.21 1.12
CA ASN A 175 4.20 14.35 1.16
C ASN A 175 4.00 13.09 2.02
N GLY A 176 2.76 12.61 2.18
CA GLY A 176 2.56 11.32 2.85
C GLY A 176 1.12 10.86 3.04
N CYS A 177 0.99 9.59 3.43
CA CYS A 177 -0.27 8.93 3.77
C CYS A 177 -0.16 8.12 5.05
N LEU A 178 -1.31 7.91 5.70
CA LEU A 178 -1.45 6.93 6.76
C LEU A 178 -2.07 5.66 6.17
N ILE A 179 -1.41 4.53 6.37
CA ILE A 179 -1.95 3.20 6.10
C ILE A 179 -2.42 2.61 7.42
N ILE A 180 -3.65 2.14 7.48
CA ILE A 180 -4.23 1.46 8.63
C ILE A 180 -4.61 0.05 8.19
N LYS A 181 -4.04 -0.97 8.83
CA LYS A 181 -4.52 -2.36 8.74
C LYS A 181 -5.55 -2.56 9.84
N ASN A 182 -6.81 -2.76 9.46
CA ASN A 182 -7.91 -3.05 10.37
C ASN A 182 -9.09 -3.59 9.55
N ASP A 183 -9.41 -4.87 9.73
CA ASP A 183 -10.43 -5.57 8.96
C ASP A 183 -11.80 -4.87 9.02
N LYS A 184 -12.20 -4.41 10.21
CA LYS A 184 -13.50 -3.73 10.42
C LYS A 184 -13.52 -2.36 9.73
N LEU A 185 -12.44 -1.61 9.83
CA LEU A 185 -12.32 -0.31 9.16
C LEU A 185 -12.33 -0.49 7.63
N ALA A 186 -11.54 -1.42 7.11
CA ALA A 186 -11.47 -1.69 5.68
C ALA A 186 -12.83 -2.16 5.12
N ALA A 187 -13.54 -3.03 5.85
CA ALA A 187 -14.90 -3.44 5.49
C ALA A 187 -15.87 -2.26 5.51
N ASN A 188 -15.83 -1.40 6.53
CA ASN A 188 -16.67 -0.21 6.60
C ASN A 188 -16.40 0.76 5.44
N MET A 189 -15.14 1.07 5.17
CA MET A 189 -14.75 1.97 4.08
C MET A 189 -15.12 1.39 2.71
N ARG A 190 -14.96 0.07 2.51
CA ARG A 190 -15.42 -0.62 1.30
C ARG A 190 -16.94 -0.52 1.13
N ASN A 191 -17.71 -0.67 2.19
CA ASN A 191 -19.17 -0.53 2.13
C ASN A 191 -19.57 0.90 1.77
N SER A 192 -18.92 1.91 2.37
CA SER A 192 -19.13 3.32 2.03
C SER A 192 -18.77 3.63 0.58
N PHE A 193 -17.65 3.10 0.09
CA PHE A 193 -17.28 3.20 -1.33
C PHE A 193 -18.34 2.55 -2.23
N ASN A 194 -18.74 1.31 -1.93
CA ASN A 194 -19.73 0.58 -2.73
C ASN A 194 -21.10 1.27 -2.76
N TYR A 195 -21.50 1.88 -1.64
CA TYR A 195 -22.72 2.68 -1.59
C TYR A 195 -22.63 3.88 -2.54
N LYS A 196 -21.56 4.68 -2.46
CA LYS A 196 -21.32 5.80 -3.37
C LYS A 196 -21.28 5.33 -4.82
N TRP A 197 -20.47 4.32 -5.10
CA TRP A 197 -20.35 3.68 -6.40
C TRP A 197 -21.72 3.31 -6.98
N SER A 198 -22.59 2.66 -6.21
CA SER A 198 -23.93 2.24 -6.66
C SER A 198 -24.86 3.40 -7.05
N LYS A 199 -24.62 4.60 -6.53
CA LYS A 199 -25.42 5.81 -6.76
C LYS A 199 -24.80 6.78 -7.75
N SER A 200 -23.48 6.72 -7.91
CA SER A 200 -22.72 7.56 -8.84
C SER A 200 -23.01 7.21 -10.30
N GLU A 201 -23.06 8.24 -11.14
CA GLU A 201 -23.16 8.07 -12.59
C GLU A 201 -21.86 7.46 -13.16
N PRO A 202 -21.96 6.50 -14.09
CA PRO A 202 -20.78 5.97 -14.76
C PRO A 202 -20.17 7.00 -15.71
N ALA A 203 -18.84 7.01 -15.76
CA ALA A 203 -18.14 7.69 -16.84
C ALA A 203 -18.52 7.05 -18.19
N ARG A 204 -18.53 7.86 -19.25
CA ARG A 204 -18.94 7.40 -20.59
C ARG A 204 -17.86 7.54 -21.65
N GLU A 205 -16.92 8.45 -21.42
CA GLU A 205 -15.84 8.75 -22.35
C GLU A 205 -14.58 9.15 -21.60
N SER A 206 -13.47 9.13 -22.32
CA SER A 206 -12.19 9.65 -21.85
C SER A 206 -11.55 10.52 -22.92
N THR A 207 -10.88 11.59 -22.49
CA THR A 207 -10.04 12.48 -23.29
C THR A 207 -8.55 12.32 -22.95
N ALA A 208 -8.16 11.29 -22.20
CA ALA A 208 -6.75 11.07 -21.87
C ALA A 208 -5.95 10.62 -23.11
N ASP A 209 -4.80 11.25 -23.34
CA ASP A 209 -3.84 10.89 -24.40
C ASP A 209 -3.13 9.57 -24.09
N VAL A 210 -2.97 9.26 -22.79
CA VAL A 210 -2.39 8.02 -22.29
C VAL A 210 -3.52 7.14 -21.75
N ARG A 211 -3.57 5.89 -22.22
CA ARG A 211 -4.49 4.86 -21.73
C ARG A 211 -3.75 3.58 -21.35
N PHE A 212 -4.27 2.83 -20.38
CA PHE A 212 -3.69 1.57 -19.92
C PHE A 212 -4.72 0.65 -19.26
#